data_AF-A0A9D9KYF3-F1
#
_entry.id   AF-A0A9D9KYF3-F1
#
_cell.length_a   1.000
_cell.length_b   1.000
_cell.length_c   1.000
_cell.angle_alpha   90.00
_cell.angle_beta   90.00
_cell.angle_gamma   90.00
#
_symmetry.space_group_name_H-M   'P 1'
#
loop_
_entity.id
_entity.type
_entity.pdbx_description
1 polymer ?
#
loop_
_entity_poly.entity_id
_entity_poly.type
_entity_poly.pdbx_seq_one_letter_code
_entity_poly.pdbx_strand_id
1 'polypeptide(L)'
;RTTGYRDSNTGKDIRAELIMSSYGGHDQAGKILSTAGIGIYDTNIRYGYGTVLKGIMELYYPNSDMKHLFLMLPPPLWKKAFGVTDADDSIITFLYALPISQAECDYMAEKGIDALQDLFVEKNIDMFDFERKSVL
;
A
#
# COMPACT_ATOMS: atom_id res chain seq x y z
N ARG A 1 -11.36 3.63 -10.45
CA ARG A 1 -11.61 5.01 -9.95
C ARG A 1 -10.25 5.66 -9.70
N THR A 2 -10.17 6.97 -9.78
CA THR A 2 -8.90 7.69 -9.90
C THR A 2 -8.36 8.02 -8.51
N THR A 3 -7.05 8.21 -8.41
CA THR A 3 -6.39 8.74 -7.21
C THR A 3 -6.81 10.18 -6.89
N GLY A 4 -7.66 10.79 -7.74
CA GLY A 4 -7.91 12.22 -7.77
C GLY A 4 -6.83 13.02 -8.48
N TYR A 5 -5.77 12.36 -8.97
CA TYR A 5 -4.69 13.00 -9.73
C TYR A 5 -4.91 12.89 -11.23
N ARG A 6 -4.33 13.85 -11.95
CA ARG A 6 -4.25 13.89 -13.40
C ARG A 6 -2.80 14.05 -13.81
N ASP A 7 -2.45 13.41 -14.91
CA ASP A 7 -1.14 13.60 -15.52
C ASP A 7 -1.05 14.99 -16.12
N SER A 8 0.02 15.72 -15.79
CA SER A 8 0.18 17.12 -16.19
C SER A 8 0.48 17.28 -17.68
N ASN A 9 0.95 16.24 -18.35
CA ASN A 9 1.34 16.30 -19.76
C ASN A 9 0.18 15.96 -20.69
N THR A 10 -0.61 14.95 -20.32
CA THR A 10 -1.70 14.41 -21.14
C THR A 10 -3.08 14.85 -20.67
N GLY A 11 -3.21 15.33 -19.42
CA GLY A 11 -4.50 15.65 -18.79
C GLY A 11 -5.35 14.42 -18.46
N LYS A 12 -4.84 13.21 -18.74
CA LYS A 12 -5.51 11.94 -18.44
C LYS A 12 -5.59 11.74 -16.94
N ASP A 13 -6.66 11.07 -16.50
CA ASP A 13 -6.78 10.67 -15.11
C ASP A 13 -5.73 9.61 -14.75
N ILE A 14 -5.17 9.71 -13.55
CA ILE A 14 -4.28 8.69 -13.00
C ILE A 14 -5.11 7.71 -12.16
N ARG A 15 -4.97 6.43 -12.48
CA ARG A 15 -5.56 5.31 -11.73
C ARG A 15 -4.42 4.50 -11.11
N ALA A 16 -4.61 4.10 -9.86
CA ALA A 16 -3.63 3.26 -9.17
C ALA A 16 -4.22 1.88 -8.90
N GLU A 17 -3.55 0.85 -9.39
CA GLU A 17 -3.82 -0.53 -8.99
C GLU A 17 -3.06 -0.85 -7.69
N LEU A 18 -3.68 -1.64 -6.82
CA LEU A 18 -3.04 -2.09 -5.58
C LEU A 18 -2.33 -3.41 -5.82
N ILE A 19 -1.07 -3.49 -5.38
CA ILE A 19 -0.27 -4.72 -5.40
C ILE A 19 0.23 -5.05 -4.00
N MET A 20 0.46 -6.32 -3.77
CA MET A 20 0.95 -6.86 -2.50
C MET A 20 1.75 -8.13 -2.78
N SER A 21 2.69 -8.44 -1.90
CA SER A 21 3.53 -9.63 -1.99
C SER A 21 3.65 -10.28 -0.63
N SER A 22 3.48 -11.59 -0.54
CA SER A 22 3.68 -12.37 0.68
C SER A 22 4.59 -13.56 0.41
N TYR A 23 5.14 -14.16 1.46
CA TYR A 23 5.65 -15.52 1.35
C TYR A 23 4.55 -16.49 0.90
N GLY A 24 4.94 -17.52 0.16
CA GLY A 24 4.03 -18.58 -0.27
C GLY A 24 3.58 -19.46 0.91
N GLY A 25 2.48 -20.19 0.73
CA GLY A 25 2.01 -21.19 1.70
C GLY A 25 0.66 -20.88 2.35
N HIS A 26 0.20 -19.61 2.32
CA HIS A 26 -1.10 -19.21 2.85
C HIS A 26 -1.72 -18.06 2.03
N ASP A 27 -2.79 -18.32 1.29
CA ASP A 27 -3.43 -17.39 0.34
C ASP A 27 -4.41 -16.41 1.03
N GLN A 28 -3.86 -15.44 1.77
CA GLN A 28 -4.65 -14.32 2.33
C GLN A 28 -4.42 -13.01 1.57
N ALA A 29 -3.31 -12.85 0.85
CA ALA A 29 -2.99 -11.60 0.14
C ALA A 29 -4.09 -11.19 -0.86
N GLY A 30 -4.62 -12.14 -1.62
CA GLY A 30 -5.73 -11.86 -2.55
C GLY A 30 -7.01 -11.41 -1.84
N LYS A 31 -7.32 -11.98 -0.67
CA LYS A 31 -8.50 -11.61 0.13
C LYS A 31 -8.33 -10.24 0.78
N ILE A 32 -7.14 -9.96 1.32
CA ILE A 32 -6.77 -8.65 1.88
C ILE A 32 -6.91 -7.56 0.81
N LEU A 33 -6.35 -7.77 -0.39
CA LEU A 33 -6.48 -6.83 -1.51
C LEU A 33 -7.94 -6.66 -1.94
N SER A 34 -8.73 -7.74 -1.95
CA SER A 34 -10.17 -7.66 -2.26
C SER A 34 -10.93 -6.82 -1.23
N THR A 35 -10.67 -7.01 0.07
CA THR A 35 -11.25 -6.19 1.14
C THR A 35 -10.83 -4.73 1.03
N ALA A 36 -9.56 -4.46 0.73
CA ALA A 36 -9.08 -3.10 0.49
C ALA A 36 -9.80 -2.44 -0.69
N GLY A 37 -9.92 -3.14 -1.82
CA GLY A 37 -10.60 -2.65 -3.02
C GLY A 37 -12.09 -2.37 -2.79
N ILE A 38 -12.82 -3.31 -2.15
CA ILE A 38 -14.23 -3.15 -1.80
C ILE A 38 -14.40 -2.00 -0.80
N GLY A 39 -13.56 -1.94 0.24
CA GLY A 39 -13.60 -0.88 1.25
C GLY A 39 -13.38 0.51 0.63
N ILE A 40 -12.41 0.67 -0.27
CA ILE A 40 -12.20 1.92 -1.01
C ILE A 40 -13.43 2.27 -1.87
N TYR A 41 -14.02 1.28 -2.54
CA TYR A 41 -15.19 1.48 -3.38
C TYR A 41 -16.43 1.92 -2.60
N ASP A 42 -16.75 1.20 -1.52
CA ASP A 42 -17.95 1.41 -0.69
C ASP A 42 -17.88 2.71 0.11
N THR A 43 -16.70 3.05 0.64
CA THR A 43 -16.50 4.29 1.41
C THR A 43 -16.26 5.52 0.54
N ASN A 44 -16.04 5.32 -0.77
CA ASN A 44 -15.74 6.37 -1.74
C ASN A 44 -14.58 7.28 -1.30
N ILE A 45 -13.58 6.73 -0.60
CA ILE A 45 -12.40 7.48 -0.19
C ILE A 45 -11.48 7.74 -1.38
N ARG A 46 -10.80 8.89 -1.34
CA ARG A 46 -9.62 9.10 -2.18
C ARG A 46 -8.46 8.33 -1.60
N TYR A 47 -7.68 7.70 -2.47
CA TYR A 47 -6.49 6.94 -2.11
C TYR A 47 -5.33 7.31 -3.03
N GLY A 48 -4.12 7.12 -2.52
CA GLY A 48 -2.88 7.46 -3.19
C GLY A 48 -1.68 7.06 -2.34
N TYR A 49 -0.50 7.45 -2.79
CA TYR A 49 0.71 7.38 -1.98
C TYR A 49 0.49 8.07 -0.62
N GLY A 50 0.88 7.43 0.47
CA GLY A 50 0.67 7.96 1.81
C GLY A 50 -0.61 7.50 2.51
N THR A 51 -1.55 6.88 1.77
CA THR A 51 -2.83 6.48 2.34
C THR A 51 -2.67 5.30 3.29
N VAL A 52 -3.36 5.33 4.43
CA VAL A 52 -3.45 4.19 5.36
C VAL A 52 -4.87 3.66 5.39
N LEU A 53 -5.03 2.37 5.06
CA LEU A 53 -6.28 1.64 5.21
C LEU A 53 -6.26 0.92 6.57
N LYS A 54 -6.94 1.52 7.55
CA LYS A 54 -6.85 1.10 8.95
C LYS A 54 -7.63 -0.19 9.22
N GLY A 55 -7.01 -1.12 9.95
CA GLY A 55 -7.68 -2.27 10.56
C GLY A 55 -7.96 -3.42 9.60
N ILE A 56 -7.59 -3.28 8.32
CA ILE A 56 -7.81 -4.33 7.31
C ILE A 56 -7.08 -5.62 7.70
N MET A 57 -5.84 -5.52 8.22
CA MET A 57 -5.05 -6.70 8.56
C MET A 57 -5.64 -7.47 9.75
N GLU A 58 -6.35 -6.80 10.66
CA GLU A 58 -6.96 -7.42 11.84
C GLU A 58 -8.02 -8.48 11.50
N LEU A 59 -8.68 -8.31 10.34
CA LEU A 59 -9.68 -9.26 9.84
C LEU A 59 -9.07 -10.61 9.45
N TYR A 60 -7.76 -10.65 9.19
CA TYR A 60 -7.04 -11.81 8.66
C TYR A 60 -5.97 -12.33 9.62
N TYR A 61 -5.31 -11.42 10.34
CA TYR A 61 -4.21 -11.66 11.26
C TYR A 61 -4.46 -10.94 12.60
N PRO A 62 -5.48 -11.35 13.39
CA PRO A 62 -5.91 -10.61 14.58
C PRO A 62 -4.81 -10.47 15.66
N ASN A 63 -3.89 -11.43 15.72
CA ASN A 63 -2.79 -11.47 16.68
C ASN A 63 -1.48 -10.86 16.16
N SER A 64 -1.40 -10.49 14.87
CA SER A 64 -0.22 -9.84 14.30
C SER A 64 -0.07 -8.42 14.81
N ASP A 65 1.15 -7.93 14.94
CA ASP A 65 1.42 -6.51 15.20
C ASP A 65 1.00 -5.64 14.01
N MET A 66 0.95 -6.21 12.80
CA MET A 66 0.54 -5.53 11.57
C MET A 66 -0.98 -5.39 11.53
N LYS A 67 -1.48 -4.16 11.67
CA LYS A 67 -2.91 -3.85 11.81
C LYS A 67 -3.50 -3.12 10.60
N HIS A 68 -2.68 -2.37 9.87
CA HIS A 68 -3.14 -1.50 8.79
C HIS A 68 -2.39 -1.80 7.49
N LEU A 69 -2.90 -1.28 6.36
CA LEU A 69 -2.19 -1.24 5.09
C LEU A 69 -1.74 0.18 4.80
N PHE A 70 -0.45 0.37 4.57
CA PHE A 70 0.15 1.60 4.09
C PHE A 70 0.39 1.51 2.58
N LEU A 71 -0.14 2.48 1.83
CA LEU A 71 0.02 2.55 0.38
C LEU A 71 1.27 3.36 0.03
N MET A 72 2.31 2.66 -0.41
CA MET A 72 3.59 3.25 -0.83
C MET A 72 3.86 3.02 -2.31
N LEU A 73 4.91 3.67 -2.83
CA LEU A 73 5.40 3.34 -4.17
C LEU A 73 6.06 1.95 -4.15
N PRO A 74 5.89 1.14 -5.21
CA PRO A 74 6.60 -0.13 -5.31
C PRO A 74 8.12 0.08 -5.23
N PRO A 75 8.88 -0.89 -4.68
CA PRO A 75 10.33 -0.83 -4.65
C PRO A 75 10.93 -0.53 -6.04
N PRO A 76 11.97 0.30 -6.16
CA PRO A 76 12.55 0.68 -7.46
C PRO A 76 12.95 -0.52 -8.33
N LEU A 77 13.36 -1.63 -7.71
CA LEU A 77 13.71 -2.88 -8.39
C LEU A 77 12.55 -3.50 -9.17
N TRP A 78 11.30 -3.16 -8.83
CA TRP A 78 10.11 -3.71 -9.49
C TRP A 78 9.59 -2.83 -10.63
N LYS A 79 10.24 -1.71 -10.93
CA LYS A 79 9.81 -0.75 -11.95
C LYS A 79 9.58 -1.36 -13.34
N LYS A 80 10.32 -2.41 -13.70
CA LYS A 80 10.14 -3.11 -14.98
C LYS A 80 8.82 -3.88 -15.05
N ALA A 81 8.35 -4.42 -13.91
CA ALA A 81 7.11 -5.20 -13.84
C ALA A 81 5.89 -4.32 -13.51
N PHE A 82 6.08 -3.29 -12.67
CA PHE A 82 5.02 -2.42 -12.17
C PHE A 82 5.31 -0.95 -12.50
N GLY A 83 5.62 -0.70 -13.77
CA GLY A 83 5.80 0.65 -14.30
C GLY A 83 4.48 1.35 -14.61
N VAL A 84 4.58 2.58 -15.08
CA VAL A 84 3.42 3.33 -15.58
C VAL A 84 2.98 2.76 -16.92
N THR A 85 1.69 2.47 -17.06
CA THR A 85 1.08 2.02 -18.32
C THR A 85 0.15 3.12 -18.82
N ASP A 86 0.44 3.63 -20.01
CA ASP A 86 -0.46 4.55 -20.72
C ASP A 86 -1.56 3.73 -21.40
N ALA A 87 -2.79 3.85 -20.92
CA ALA A 87 -3.98 3.27 -21.53
C ALA A 87 -4.81 4.36 -22.20
N ASP A 88 -5.74 3.97 -23.07
CA ASP A 88 -6.49 4.91 -23.92
C ASP A 88 -7.11 6.07 -23.12
N ASP A 89 -7.81 5.77 -22.03
CA ASP A 89 -8.55 6.76 -21.23
C ASP A 89 -7.88 7.17 -19.91
N SER A 90 -6.75 6.55 -19.54
CA SER A 90 -6.11 6.80 -18.24
C SER A 90 -4.67 6.35 -18.19
N ILE A 91 -3.90 6.97 -17.31
CA ILE A 91 -2.59 6.47 -16.92
C ILE A 91 -2.77 5.53 -15.74
N ILE A 92 -2.29 4.29 -15.87
CA ILE A 92 -2.30 3.29 -14.80
C ILE A 92 -0.94 3.28 -14.12
N THR A 93 -0.93 3.40 -12.81
CA THR A 93 0.23 3.22 -11.94
C THR A 93 -0.07 2.17 -10.86
N PHE A 94 0.91 1.85 -10.04
CA PHE A 94 0.80 0.84 -8.98
C PHE A 94 1.14 1.44 -7.62
N LEU A 95 0.41 1.02 -6.59
CA LEU A 95 0.73 1.28 -5.19
C LEU A 95 0.91 -0.05 -4.48
N TYR A 96 2.00 -0.16 -3.73
CA TYR A 96 2.26 -1.31 -2.89
C TYR A 96 1.55 -1.15 -1.55
N ALA A 97 0.68 -2.10 -1.22
CA ALA A 97 -0.04 -2.15 0.04
C ALA A 97 0.79 -2.94 1.06
N LEU A 98 1.60 -2.23 1.86
CA LEU A 98 2.46 -2.79 2.88
C LEU A 98 1.72 -2.90 4.22
N PRO A 99 1.68 -4.08 4.87
CA PRO A 99 1.22 -4.18 6.25
C PRO A 99 2.13 -3.40 7.21
N ILE A 100 1.51 -2.60 8.09
CA ILE A 100 2.19 -1.81 9.12
C ILE A 100 1.51 -1.94 10.48
N SER A 101 2.28 -1.76 11.55
CA SER A 101 1.75 -1.73 12.92
C SER A 101 1.03 -0.42 13.23
N GLN A 102 0.29 -0.40 14.36
CA GLN A 102 -0.26 0.85 14.89
C GLN A 102 0.85 1.84 15.26
N ALA A 103 1.95 1.38 15.86
CA ALA A 103 3.09 2.23 16.22
C ALA A 103 3.77 2.86 14.99
N GLU A 104 3.91 2.09 13.90
CA GLU A 104 4.41 2.59 12.61
C GLU A 104 3.46 3.60 11.97
N CYS A 105 2.15 3.37 12.06
CA CYS A 105 1.14 4.33 11.62
C CYS A 105 1.20 5.64 12.42
N ASP A 106 1.36 5.56 13.74
CA ASP A 106 1.45 6.73 14.63
C ASP A 106 2.75 7.50 14.39
N TYR A 107 3.88 6.80 14.21
CA TYR A 107 5.16 7.40 13.85
C TYR A 107 5.09 8.13 12.52
N MET A 108 4.44 7.55 11.50
CA MET A 108 4.23 8.24 10.23
C MET A 108 3.34 9.47 10.37
N ALA A 109 2.32 9.42 11.22
CA ALA A 109 1.47 10.58 11.49
C ALA A 109 2.24 11.73 12.18
N GLU A 110 3.23 11.40 13.03
CA GLU A 110 4.05 12.39 13.75
C GLU A 110 5.23 12.90 12.92
N LYS A 111 5.93 12.00 12.20
CA LYS A 111 7.23 12.28 11.54
C LYS A 111 7.13 12.40 10.02
N GLY A 112 6.02 11.99 9.43
CA GLY A 112 5.80 11.99 7.98
C GLY A 112 6.17 10.67 7.30
N ILE A 113 5.77 10.58 6.03
CA ILE A 113 5.90 9.39 5.19
C ILE A 113 7.36 9.05 4.88
N ASP A 114 8.20 10.06 4.63
CA ASP A 114 9.62 9.86 4.30
C ASP A 114 10.37 9.27 5.50
N ALA A 115 10.13 9.79 6.70
CA ALA A 115 10.74 9.27 7.93
C ALA A 115 10.39 7.79 8.19
N LEU A 116 9.13 7.38 7.93
CA LEU A 116 8.75 5.97 8.07
C LEU A 116 9.47 5.08 7.05
N GLN A 117 9.58 5.51 5.80
CA GLN A 117 10.29 4.74 4.77
C GLN A 117 11.79 4.65 5.05
N ASP A 118 12.42 5.74 5.50
CA ASP A 118 13.82 5.73 5.92
C ASP A 118 14.04 4.74 7.07
N LEU A 119 13.13 4.72 8.05
CA LEU A 119 13.17 3.74 9.14
C LEU A 119 13.04 2.29 8.62
N PHE A 120 12.12 2.03 7.68
CA PHE A 120 11.97 0.70 7.09
C PHE A 120 13.22 0.23 6.34
N VAL A 121 13.90 1.15 5.64
CA VAL A 121 15.17 0.86 4.97
C VAL A 121 16.29 0.63 6.00
N GLU A 122 16.42 1.50 7.01
CA GLU A 122 17.43 1.37 8.07
C GLU A 122 17.30 0.05 8.82
N LYS A 123 16.06 -0.36 9.14
CA LYS A 123 15.76 -1.60 9.86
C LYS A 123 15.70 -2.84 8.97
N ASN A 124 15.81 -2.67 7.65
CA ASN A 124 15.73 -3.74 6.66
C ASN A 124 14.53 -4.67 6.90
N ILE A 125 13.33 -4.09 6.93
CA ILE A 125 12.11 -4.85 7.22
C ILE A 125 11.86 -5.96 6.20
N ASP A 126 11.29 -7.06 6.67
CA ASP A 126 10.77 -8.10 5.79
C ASP A 126 9.37 -7.70 5.28
N MET A 127 9.31 -7.03 4.13
CA MET A 127 8.05 -6.59 3.52
C MET A 127 7.14 -7.75 3.05
N PHE A 128 7.64 -9.00 3.03
CA PHE A 128 6.87 -10.18 2.61
C PHE A 128 6.25 -10.93 3.79
N ASP A 129 6.67 -10.62 5.02
CA ASP A 129 6.13 -11.21 6.25
C ASP A 129 5.02 -10.31 6.84
N PHE A 130 3.78 -10.79 6.75
CA PHE A 130 2.61 -10.08 7.28
C PHE A 130 2.46 -10.21 8.80
N GLU A 131 3.26 -11.08 9.42
CA GLU A 131 3.31 -11.31 10.87
C GLU A 131 4.61 -10.80 11.49
N ARG A 132 5.41 -10.04 10.73
CA ARG A 132 6.60 -9.38 11.24
C ARG A 132 6.26 -8.52 12.46
N LYS A 133 7.25 -8.34 13.33
CA LYS A 133 7.14 -7.41 14.45
C LYS A 133 7.28 -5.96 14.02
N SER A 134 6.67 -5.08 14.81
CA SER A 134 6.89 -3.63 14.70
C SER A 134 8.39 -3.32 14.84
N VAL A 135 8.89 -2.34 14.10
CA VAL A 135 10.26 -1.82 14.27
C VAL A 135 10.35 -0.62 15.24
N LEU A 136 9.21 -0.27 15.83
CA LEU A 136 9.02 0.74 16.87
C LEU A 136 8.46 0.11 18.13
#